data_AF-A0A1D6LEU8-F1
#
_entry.id   AF-A0A1D6LEU8-F1
#
_cell.length_a   1.000
_cell.length_b   1.000
_cell.length_c   1.000
_cell.angle_alpha   90.00
_cell.angle_beta   90.00
_cell.angle_gamma   90.00
#
_symmetry.space_group_name_H-M   'P 1'
#
loop_
_entity.id
_entity.type
_entity.pdbx_description
1 polymer ?
#
loop_
_entity_poly.entity_id
_entity_poly.type
_entity_poly.pdbx_seq_one_letter_code
_entity_poly.pdbx_strand_id
1 'polypeptide(L)'
;MSSAPWYLNAEKPSLKHQRKWKSDPNYTKSWYDRGAKLFQANKYRKGACENCGAMTHDKKSCMERPRNVGAKWTNVNIAPDEKVESFELDYDGKRDRWNGYDPSTYTRVIADYEAREEARKKYLKEQQLKKLEEKDTEKDDENAGSEDDEEDGLRIDEAKVDESAQMDFAKVEKRVRTTGGGSTGTVRYVLHCYSENRSCSS
;
A
#
# COMPACT_ATOMS: atom_id res chain seq x y z
N MET A 1 19.42 -19.05 -25.73
CA MET A 1 19.23 -19.82 -26.98
C MET A 1 18.72 -18.88 -28.07
N SER A 2 19.49 -18.66 -29.13
CA SER A 2 19.23 -17.64 -30.17
C SER A 2 18.50 -18.17 -31.40
N SER A 3 18.54 -19.48 -31.66
CA SER A 3 17.77 -20.08 -32.76
C SER A 3 16.29 -20.08 -32.42
N ALA A 4 15.46 -19.59 -33.34
CA ALA A 4 14.01 -19.64 -33.22
C ALA A 4 13.51 -21.03 -33.67
N PRO A 5 12.63 -21.68 -32.91
CA PRO A 5 12.01 -22.94 -33.31
C PRO A 5 11.30 -22.85 -34.67
N TRP A 6 11.30 -23.95 -35.43
CA TRP A 6 10.76 -24.01 -36.80
C TRP A 6 9.30 -23.57 -36.92
N TYR A 7 8.48 -23.79 -35.88
CA TYR A 7 7.06 -23.41 -35.85
C TYR A 7 6.81 -21.91 -35.70
N LEU A 8 7.86 -21.09 -35.46
CA LEU A 8 7.75 -19.64 -35.30
C LEU A 8 8.05 -18.86 -36.58
N ASN A 9 8.35 -19.54 -37.70
CA ASN A 9 8.58 -18.95 -39.04
C ASN A 9 9.40 -17.65 -39.02
N ALA A 10 10.43 -17.59 -38.16
CA ALA A 10 11.26 -16.40 -38.01
C ALA A 10 12.38 -16.44 -39.06
N GLU A 11 12.15 -15.79 -40.20
CA GLU A 11 13.12 -15.69 -41.31
C GLU A 11 14.38 -14.89 -40.93
N LYS A 12 14.30 -14.07 -39.87
CA LYS A 12 15.39 -13.20 -39.40
C LYS A 12 15.85 -13.62 -38.00
N PRO A 13 17.18 -13.61 -37.73
CA PRO A 13 17.69 -13.84 -36.37
C PRO A 13 17.05 -12.83 -35.40
N SER A 14 16.16 -13.31 -34.53
CA SER A 14 15.46 -12.47 -33.58
C SER A 14 15.23 -13.21 -32.28
N LEU A 15 15.19 -12.47 -31.17
CA LEU A 15 14.96 -13.03 -29.82
C LEU A 15 13.51 -12.87 -29.37
N LYS A 16 12.58 -12.63 -30.30
CA LYS A 16 11.16 -12.40 -29.99
C LYS A 16 10.50 -13.62 -29.33
N HIS A 17 10.93 -14.82 -29.69
CA HIS A 17 10.43 -16.09 -29.12
C HIS A 17 10.81 -16.30 -27.66
N GLN A 18 11.86 -15.63 -27.19
CA GLN A 18 12.25 -15.65 -25.79
C GLN A 18 11.45 -14.63 -24.96
N ARG A 19 10.79 -13.66 -25.61
CA ARG A 19 9.94 -12.70 -24.91
C ARG A 19 8.59 -13.34 -24.65
N LYS A 20 8.07 -13.09 -23.45
CA LYS A 20 6.73 -13.51 -23.06
C LYS A 20 5.71 -12.84 -23.99
N TRP A 21 5.01 -13.66 -24.77
CA TRP A 21 4.09 -13.21 -25.83
C TRP A 21 2.67 -12.92 -25.32
N LYS A 22 2.28 -13.52 -24.19
CA LYS A 22 1.04 -13.21 -23.48
C LYS A 22 1.34 -12.20 -22.38
N SER A 23 0.69 -11.04 -22.42
CA SER A 23 0.58 -10.20 -21.22
C SER A 23 -0.15 -11.01 -20.15
N ASP A 24 0.31 -10.95 -18.90
CA ASP A 24 -0.39 -11.62 -17.81
C ASP A 24 -1.80 -11.02 -17.70
N PRO A 25 -2.86 -11.81 -17.93
CA PRO A 25 -4.23 -11.30 -17.90
C PRO A 25 -4.69 -11.01 -16.46
N ASN A 26 -3.90 -11.36 -15.46
CA ASN A 26 -4.40 -11.69 -14.13
C ASN A 26 -4.07 -10.67 -13.04
N TYR A 27 -4.08 -9.37 -13.39
CA TYR A 27 -3.89 -8.30 -12.42
C TYR A 27 -5.19 -7.50 -12.22
N THR A 28 -6.28 -8.21 -11.92
CA THR A 28 -7.49 -7.54 -11.45
C THR A 28 -7.34 -7.28 -9.95
N LYS A 29 -7.35 -6.01 -9.55
CA LYS A 29 -7.34 -5.60 -8.13
C LYS A 29 -8.76 -5.58 -7.54
N SER A 30 -9.78 -5.75 -8.37
CA SER A 30 -11.18 -5.81 -7.95
C SER A 30 -11.43 -7.06 -7.10
N TRP A 31 -12.13 -6.88 -6.00
CA TRP A 31 -12.62 -7.97 -5.14
C TRP A 31 -14.15 -8.03 -5.21
N TYR A 32 -14.75 -9.12 -4.72
CA TYR A 32 -16.20 -9.28 -4.68
C TYR A 32 -16.89 -8.16 -3.91
N ASP A 33 -17.95 -7.59 -4.51
CA ASP A 33 -18.81 -6.61 -3.86
C ASP A 33 -19.69 -7.24 -2.78
N ARG A 34 -19.12 -7.43 -1.58
CA ARG A 34 -19.83 -8.06 -0.45
C ARG A 34 -21.04 -7.22 -0.03
N GLY A 35 -22.22 -7.85 -0.05
CA GLY A 35 -23.47 -7.21 0.38
C GLY A 35 -24.08 -6.26 -0.65
N ALA A 36 -23.53 -6.18 -1.87
CA ALA A 36 -24.17 -5.44 -2.95
C ALA A 36 -25.50 -6.09 -3.34
N LYS A 37 -26.54 -5.27 -3.26
CA LYS A 37 -27.91 -5.63 -3.61
C LYS A 37 -28.22 -5.03 -4.97
N LEU A 38 -28.80 -5.84 -5.85
CA LEU A 38 -29.25 -5.42 -7.16
C LEU A 38 -30.74 -5.04 -7.08
N PHE A 39 -31.60 -5.87 -7.67
CA PHE A 39 -33.02 -5.60 -7.79
C PHE A 39 -33.81 -6.24 -6.64
N GLN A 40 -34.74 -5.48 -6.06
CA GLN A 40 -35.71 -6.02 -5.11
C GLN A 40 -37.08 -6.11 -5.77
N ALA A 41 -37.61 -7.33 -5.86
CA ALA A 41 -38.94 -7.56 -6.39
C ALA A 41 -40.02 -7.34 -5.32
N ASN A 42 -41.19 -6.82 -5.71
CA ASN A 42 -42.34 -6.69 -4.82
C ASN A 42 -43.21 -7.96 -4.75
N LYS A 43 -43.01 -8.89 -5.70
CA LYS A 43 -43.77 -10.15 -5.80
C LYS A 43 -42.80 -11.30 -6.06
N TYR A 44 -43.20 -12.50 -5.64
CA TYR A 44 -42.45 -13.72 -5.91
C TYR A 44 -42.33 -13.97 -7.42
N ARG A 45 -41.10 -14.30 -7.86
CA ARG A 45 -40.79 -14.67 -9.24
C ARG A 45 -40.60 -16.18 -9.34
N LYS A 46 -41.01 -16.78 -10.46
CA LYS A 46 -40.80 -18.21 -10.71
C LYS A 46 -39.30 -18.49 -10.76
N GLY A 47 -38.84 -19.50 -10.01
CA GLY A 47 -37.42 -19.83 -9.89
C GLY A 47 -36.71 -19.11 -8.74
N ALA A 48 -37.38 -18.22 -8.02
CA ALA A 48 -36.80 -17.61 -6.82
C ALA A 48 -36.80 -18.59 -5.65
N CYS A 49 -35.89 -18.36 -4.70
CA CYS A 49 -35.84 -19.03 -3.42
C CYS A 49 -37.22 -19.01 -2.75
N GLU A 50 -37.74 -20.19 -2.40
CA GLU A 50 -39.08 -20.31 -1.82
C GLU A 50 -39.19 -19.65 -0.43
N ASN A 51 -38.06 -19.49 0.26
CA ASN A 51 -38.00 -18.89 1.60
C ASN A 51 -38.02 -17.35 1.54
N CYS A 52 -37.02 -16.74 0.90
CA CYS A 52 -36.82 -15.30 0.91
C CYS A 52 -37.26 -14.58 -0.38
N GLY A 53 -37.39 -15.28 -1.52
CA GLY A 53 -37.80 -14.71 -2.79
C GLY A 53 -36.69 -14.06 -3.65
N ALA A 54 -35.41 -14.20 -3.26
CA ALA A 54 -34.28 -13.84 -4.12
C ALA A 54 -34.07 -14.88 -5.23
N MET A 55 -33.58 -14.47 -6.40
CA MET A 55 -33.30 -15.37 -7.54
C MET A 55 -31.89 -15.95 -7.54
N THR A 56 -31.00 -15.51 -6.65
CA THR A 56 -29.56 -15.85 -6.70
C THR A 56 -29.20 -17.19 -6.09
N HIS A 57 -30.10 -17.79 -5.30
CA HIS A 57 -29.83 -19.02 -4.57
C HIS A 57 -31.09 -19.86 -4.36
N ASP A 58 -30.89 -21.11 -3.98
CA ASP A 58 -31.95 -22.06 -3.66
C ASP A 58 -32.40 -21.96 -2.20
N LYS A 59 -33.57 -22.53 -1.89
CA LYS A 59 -34.08 -22.61 -0.51
C LYS A 59 -33.08 -23.17 0.51
N LYS A 60 -32.27 -24.15 0.09
CA LYS A 60 -31.29 -24.83 0.97
C LYS A 60 -30.06 -23.98 1.26
N SER A 61 -29.63 -23.15 0.31
CA SER A 61 -28.50 -22.22 0.44
C SER A 61 -28.95 -20.81 0.88
N CYS A 62 -30.19 -20.68 1.33
CA CYS A 62 -30.74 -19.42 1.79
C CYS A 62 -30.06 -18.96 3.09
N MET A 63 -29.53 -17.74 3.07
CA MET A 63 -28.92 -17.10 4.23
C MET A 63 -29.95 -16.52 5.21
N GLU A 64 -31.20 -16.34 4.75
CA GLU A 64 -32.29 -15.89 5.60
C GLU A 64 -32.82 -17.02 6.47
N ARG A 65 -33.27 -16.67 7.68
CA ARG A 65 -33.86 -17.64 8.61
C ARG A 65 -35.00 -18.42 7.93
N PRO A 66 -35.02 -19.76 8.00
CA PRO A 66 -36.12 -20.55 7.44
C PRO A 66 -37.47 -20.09 8.01
N ARG A 67 -38.37 -19.65 7.13
CA ARG A 67 -39.72 -19.22 7.50
C ARG A 67 -40.67 -20.41 7.51
N ASN A 68 -41.66 -20.36 8.41
CA ASN A 68 -42.74 -21.37 8.43
C ASN A 68 -43.57 -21.31 7.14
N VAL A 69 -43.98 -20.09 6.75
CA VAL A 69 -44.57 -19.81 5.44
C VAL A 69 -43.61 -18.96 4.62
N GLY A 70 -43.04 -19.55 3.58
CA GLY A 70 -42.06 -18.89 2.71
C GLY A 70 -42.66 -17.82 1.81
N ALA A 71 -41.78 -16.97 1.26
CA ALA A 71 -42.12 -15.90 0.32
C ALA A 71 -42.92 -16.37 -0.90
N LYS A 72 -42.77 -17.63 -1.31
CA LYS A 72 -43.53 -18.25 -2.42
C LYS A 72 -45.05 -18.13 -2.24
N TRP A 73 -45.54 -18.24 -1.01
CA TRP A 73 -46.97 -18.27 -0.71
C TRP A 73 -47.48 -16.93 -0.18
N THR A 74 -46.65 -16.19 0.54
CA THR A 74 -47.07 -14.94 1.19
C THR A 74 -46.82 -13.69 0.34
N ASN A 75 -45.85 -13.71 -0.58
CA ASN A 75 -45.33 -12.51 -1.27
C ASN A 75 -44.88 -11.38 -0.33
N VAL A 76 -44.67 -11.68 0.96
CA VAL A 76 -44.28 -10.69 1.98
C VAL A 76 -42.78 -10.79 2.24
N ASN A 77 -42.13 -9.63 2.40
CA ASN A 77 -40.70 -9.51 2.72
C ASN A 77 -39.81 -10.27 1.72
N ILE A 78 -39.87 -9.86 0.44
CA ILE A 78 -39.01 -10.37 -0.62
C ILE A 78 -37.60 -9.79 -0.48
N ALA A 79 -36.60 -10.67 -0.40
CA ALA A 79 -35.21 -10.28 -0.34
C ALA A 79 -34.74 -9.72 -1.70
N PRO A 80 -33.83 -8.73 -1.70
CA PRO A 80 -33.18 -8.26 -2.91
C PRO A 80 -32.26 -9.33 -3.50
N ASP A 81 -32.09 -9.31 -4.82
CA ASP A 81 -31.14 -10.16 -5.52
C ASP A 81 -29.69 -9.72 -5.22
N GLU A 82 -28.79 -10.68 -5.07
CA GLU A 82 -27.36 -10.45 -4.83
C GLU A 82 -26.59 -10.28 -6.15
N LYS A 83 -25.46 -9.57 -6.11
CA LYS A 83 -24.54 -9.47 -7.25
C LYS A 83 -23.63 -10.71 -7.29
N VAL A 84 -23.82 -11.57 -8.29
CA VAL A 84 -22.96 -12.74 -8.51
C VAL A 84 -21.83 -12.34 -9.46
N GLU A 85 -20.61 -12.34 -8.96
CA GLU A 85 -19.40 -12.06 -9.74
C GLU A 85 -18.48 -13.28 -9.73
N SER A 86 -17.65 -13.41 -10.75
CA SER A 86 -16.61 -14.45 -10.82
C SER A 86 -15.30 -13.82 -11.27
N PHE A 87 -14.25 -13.98 -10.49
CA PHE A 87 -12.92 -13.46 -10.78
C PHE A 87 -11.92 -14.61 -10.94
N GLU A 88 -11.08 -14.52 -11.96
CA GLU A 88 -9.85 -15.30 -12.04
C GLU A 88 -8.74 -14.49 -11.37
N LEU A 89 -8.02 -15.13 -10.44
CA LEU A 89 -6.95 -14.52 -9.65
C LEU A 89 -5.78 -15.49 -9.55
N ASP A 90 -4.58 -14.95 -9.39
CA ASP A 90 -3.36 -15.73 -9.18
C ASP A 90 -3.34 -16.44 -7.81
N TYR A 91 -2.34 -17.30 -7.60
CA TYR A 91 -2.18 -18.04 -6.35
C TYR A 91 -2.12 -17.12 -5.12
N ASP A 92 -1.35 -16.02 -5.24
CA ASP A 92 -1.18 -15.01 -4.19
C ASP A 92 -2.43 -14.14 -4.06
N GLY A 93 -3.00 -13.69 -5.19
CA GLY A 93 -4.24 -12.90 -5.21
C GLY A 93 -5.42 -13.61 -4.55
N LYS A 94 -5.54 -14.95 -4.63
CA LYS A 94 -6.58 -15.70 -3.90
C LYS A 94 -6.35 -15.78 -2.39
N ARG A 95 -5.11 -15.62 -1.92
CA ARG A 95 -4.69 -15.79 -0.52
C ARG A 95 -4.35 -14.49 0.18
N ASP A 96 -4.35 -13.36 -0.54
CA ASP A 96 -4.12 -12.06 0.05
C ASP A 96 -5.15 -11.82 1.16
N ARG A 97 -4.62 -11.68 2.38
CA ARG A 97 -5.39 -11.45 3.59
C ARG A 97 -6.10 -10.09 3.55
N TRP A 98 -5.59 -9.15 2.75
CA TRP A 98 -6.10 -7.79 2.63
C TRP A 98 -7.07 -7.60 1.47
N ASN A 99 -7.53 -8.70 0.86
CA ASN A 99 -8.56 -8.66 -0.18
C ASN A 99 -9.85 -7.99 0.32
N GLY A 100 -10.31 -6.97 -0.41
CA GLY A 100 -11.50 -6.19 -0.06
C GLY A 100 -11.32 -5.26 1.15
N TYR A 101 -10.08 -4.92 1.52
CA TYR A 101 -9.79 -3.91 2.53
C TYR A 101 -10.14 -2.51 2.01
N ASP A 102 -10.98 -1.80 2.76
CA ASP A 102 -11.30 -0.40 2.47
C ASP A 102 -10.27 0.51 3.15
N PRO A 103 -9.45 1.26 2.39
CA PRO A 103 -8.43 2.15 2.96
C PRO A 103 -9.02 3.23 3.88
N SER A 104 -10.30 3.59 3.71
CA SER A 104 -10.98 4.56 4.57
C SER A 104 -11.08 4.08 6.03
N THR A 105 -11.12 2.76 6.26
CA THR A 105 -11.24 2.18 7.60
C THR A 105 -10.00 2.38 8.47
N TYR A 106 -8.85 2.64 7.84
CA TYR A 106 -7.60 2.91 8.56
C TYR A 106 -7.66 4.19 9.40
N THR A 107 -8.57 5.11 9.08
CA THR A 107 -8.82 6.33 9.86
C THR A 107 -9.14 6.05 11.33
N ARG A 108 -9.77 4.91 11.64
CA ARG A 108 -10.06 4.49 13.01
C ARG A 108 -8.79 4.20 13.80
N VAL A 109 -7.83 3.54 13.15
CA VAL A 109 -6.53 3.23 13.75
C VAL A 109 -5.79 4.54 14.04
N ILE A 110 -5.78 5.47 13.09
CA ILE A 110 -5.19 6.80 13.29
C ILE A 110 -5.83 7.51 14.49
N ALA A 111 -7.16 7.55 14.55
CA ALA A 111 -7.89 8.17 15.66
C ALA A 111 -7.56 7.53 17.02
N ASP A 112 -7.42 6.20 17.09
CA ASP A 112 -7.05 5.50 18.32
C ASP A 112 -5.63 5.89 18.78
N TYR A 113 -4.69 6.04 17.84
CA TYR A 113 -3.33 6.51 18.15
C TYR A 113 -3.31 7.98 18.58
N GLU A 114 -4.04 8.86 17.88
CA GLU A 114 -4.17 10.27 18.24
C GLU A 114 -4.73 10.43 19.65
N ALA A 115 -5.80 9.70 19.99
CA ALA A 115 -6.37 9.69 21.34
C ALA A 115 -5.36 9.21 22.41
N ARG A 116 -4.54 8.21 22.07
CA ARG A 116 -3.49 7.69 22.97
C ARG A 116 -2.37 8.71 23.18
N GLU A 117 -1.94 9.41 22.12
CA GLU A 117 -0.93 10.47 22.22
C GLU A 117 -1.44 11.68 22.99
N GLU A 118 -2.69 12.08 22.79
CA GLU A 118 -3.32 13.15 23.56
C GLU A 118 -3.38 12.81 25.05
N ALA A 119 -3.74 11.57 25.41
CA ALA A 119 -3.75 11.11 26.79
C ALA A 119 -2.35 11.12 27.40
N ARG A 120 -1.33 10.66 26.66
CA ARG A 120 0.09 10.74 27.09
C ARG A 120 0.53 12.18 27.32
N LYS A 121 0.21 13.09 26.39
CA LYS A 121 0.56 14.51 26.48
C LYS A 121 -0.13 15.19 27.66
N LYS A 122 -1.39 14.87 27.94
CA LYS A 122 -2.11 15.38 29.13
C LYS A 122 -1.46 14.89 30.42
N TYR A 123 -1.15 13.60 30.52
CA TYR A 123 -0.47 13.03 31.68
C TYR A 123 0.90 13.68 31.94
N LEU A 124 1.72 13.88 30.90
CA LEU A 124 3.01 14.55 31.03
C LEU A 124 2.88 16.00 31.50
N LYS A 125 1.90 16.74 30.95
CA LYS A 125 1.60 18.10 31.39
C LYS A 125 1.14 18.16 32.84
N GLU A 126 0.28 17.23 33.27
CA GLU A 126 -0.16 17.13 34.66
C GLU A 126 1.00 16.80 35.61
N GLN A 127 1.93 15.93 35.21
CA GLN A 127 3.13 15.64 35.99
C GLN A 127 4.06 16.86 36.10
N GLN A 128 4.24 17.63 35.02
CA GLN A 128 5.02 18.87 35.04
C GLN A 128 4.37 19.93 35.96
N LEU A 129 3.05 20.08 35.89
CA LEU A 129 2.31 20.99 36.78
C LEU A 129 2.48 20.60 38.25
N LYS A 130 2.35 19.31 38.59
CA LYS A 130 2.58 18.82 39.96
C LYS A 130 3.99 19.11 40.46
N LYS A 131 5.02 18.83 39.65
CA LYS A 131 6.42 19.16 40.00
C LYS A 131 6.63 20.66 40.24
N LEU A 132 5.97 21.52 39.47
CA LEU A 132 6.06 22.98 39.66
C LEU A 132 5.34 23.42 40.93
N GLU A 133 4.14 22.89 41.21
CA GLU A 133 3.39 23.16 42.44
C GLU A 133 4.18 22.71 43.69
N GLU A 134 4.80 21.52 43.67
CA GLU A 134 5.67 21.02 44.75
C GLU A 134 6.88 21.94 44.97
N LYS A 135 7.56 22.37 43.90
CA LYS A 135 8.68 23.33 43.99
C LYS A 135 8.27 24.70 44.52
N ASP A 136 7.07 25.18 44.21
CA ASP A 136 6.59 26.46 44.72
C ASP A 136 6.13 26.38 46.19
N THR A 137 5.70 25.21 46.66
CA THR A 137 5.47 24.96 48.10
C THR A 137 6.76 24.79 48.91
N GLU A 138 7.84 24.28 48.32
CA GLU A 138 9.14 24.13 48.99
C GLU A 138 9.99 25.42 49.00
N LYS A 139 9.73 26.38 48.12
CA LYS A 139 10.45 27.67 48.06
C LYS A 139 10.06 28.69 49.15
N ASP A 140 9.08 28.39 50.00
CA ASP A 140 8.76 29.23 51.16
C ASP A 140 9.63 28.89 52.39
N ASP A 141 10.54 27.91 52.28
CA ASP A 141 11.54 27.59 53.32
C ASP A 141 12.93 27.33 52.69
N GLU A 142 13.73 28.41 52.64
CA GLU A 142 15.19 28.46 52.45
C GLU A 142 15.81 28.25 51.04
N ASN A 143 16.60 29.27 50.68
CA ASN A 143 17.50 29.46 49.55
C ASN A 143 18.64 28.41 49.46
N ALA A 144 18.66 27.55 48.42
CA ALA A 144 19.89 26.94 47.89
C ALA A 144 19.68 26.37 46.47
N GLY A 145 20.62 26.66 45.58
CA GLY A 145 20.54 26.33 44.15
C GLY A 145 20.49 24.83 43.82
N SER A 146 19.81 24.54 42.70
CA SER A 146 19.91 23.29 41.97
C SER A 146 19.80 23.64 40.49
N GLU A 147 20.96 23.87 39.88
CA GLU A 147 21.18 23.55 38.47
C GLU A 147 21.09 22.03 38.39
N ASP A 148 19.98 21.51 37.89
CA ASP A 148 19.88 20.10 37.52
C ASP A 148 19.38 20.05 36.08
N ASP A 149 20.30 19.58 35.23
CA ASP A 149 20.15 19.29 33.81
C ASP A 149 19.00 18.30 33.59
N GLU A 150 17.75 18.78 33.50
CA GLU A 150 16.69 18.00 32.85
C GLU A 150 16.84 18.16 31.33
N GLU A 151 17.76 17.34 30.79
CA GLU A 151 17.88 16.98 29.38
C GLU A 151 16.49 16.94 28.73
N ASP A 152 16.27 17.88 27.81
CA ASP A 152 15.08 18.01 26.97
C ASP A 152 14.87 16.72 26.16
N GLY A 153 14.16 15.77 26.77
CA GLY A 153 13.74 14.51 26.17
C GLY A 153 12.72 14.66 25.04
N LEU A 154 12.46 15.88 24.55
CA LEU A 154 11.79 16.12 23.27
C LEU A 154 12.83 16.09 22.15
N ARG A 155 13.48 14.93 21.99
CA ARG A 155 14.04 14.55 20.70
C ARG A 155 12.85 14.35 19.76
N ILE A 156 12.38 15.46 19.18
CA ILE A 156 11.54 15.45 18.01
C ILE A 156 12.41 14.77 16.97
N ASP A 157 12.13 13.50 16.72
CA ASP A 157 12.69 12.71 15.63
C ASP A 157 12.14 13.32 14.33
N GLU A 158 12.61 14.52 14.00
CA GLU A 158 12.53 15.08 12.66
C GLU A 158 13.49 14.26 11.83
N ALA A 159 12.98 13.09 11.42
CA ALA A 159 13.53 12.30 10.34
C ALA A 159 13.60 13.22 9.13
N LYS A 160 14.74 13.89 8.98
CA LYS A 160 15.20 14.45 7.72
C LYS A 160 15.08 13.33 6.71
N VAL A 161 14.03 13.39 5.90
CA VAL A 161 13.88 12.56 4.72
C VAL A 161 15.11 12.85 3.89
N ASP A 162 15.98 11.86 3.79
CA ASP A 162 17.25 11.97 3.09
C ASP A 162 16.95 12.13 1.60
N GLU A 163 16.88 13.38 1.12
CA GLU A 163 16.65 13.75 -0.29
C GLU A 163 17.70 13.15 -1.23
N SER A 164 18.78 12.56 -0.70
CA SER A 164 19.76 11.79 -1.46
C SER A 164 19.23 10.47 -2.03
N ALA A 165 18.11 9.95 -1.53
CA ALA A 165 17.44 8.78 -2.08
C ALA A 165 16.65 9.06 -3.38
N GLN A 166 16.46 10.33 -3.75
CA GLN A 166 15.84 10.74 -5.00
C GLN A 166 16.89 10.84 -6.14
N MET A 167 17.86 9.92 -6.21
CA MET A 167 18.91 9.90 -7.24
C MET A 167 18.98 8.54 -7.97
N ASP A 168 17.88 7.79 -8.00
CA ASP A 168 17.82 6.46 -8.60
C ASP A 168 17.60 6.45 -10.12
N PHE A 169 18.44 7.19 -10.86
CA PHE A 169 18.78 6.86 -12.25
C PHE A 169 20.25 7.20 -12.60
N ALA A 170 21.07 7.54 -11.61
CA ALA A 170 22.46 7.96 -11.82
C ALA A 170 23.46 6.89 -11.34
N LYS A 171 23.88 6.06 -12.29
CA LYS A 171 25.13 5.30 -12.38
C LYS A 171 25.64 4.60 -11.09
N VAL A 172 25.13 3.39 -10.83
CA VAL A 172 25.80 2.41 -9.96
C VAL A 172 26.93 1.72 -10.74
N GLU A 173 28.16 2.22 -10.63
CA GLU A 173 29.36 1.45 -10.99
C GLU A 173 29.76 0.56 -9.81
N LYS A 174 29.46 -0.74 -9.88
CA LYS A 174 29.98 -1.73 -8.93
C LYS A 174 30.86 -2.75 -9.64
N ARG A 175 32.18 -2.49 -9.69
CA ARG A 175 33.24 -3.48 -9.37
C ARG A 175 34.63 -2.83 -9.31
N VAL A 176 35.20 -2.70 -8.11
CA VAL A 176 36.65 -2.58 -7.91
C VAL A 176 37.16 -3.94 -7.42
N ARG A 177 38.14 -4.51 -8.13
CA ARG A 177 38.96 -5.62 -7.65
C ARG A 177 40.42 -5.23 -7.90
N THR A 178 41.01 -4.51 -6.96
CA THR A 178 42.47 -4.52 -6.77
C THR A 178 42.82 -5.95 -6.30
N THR A 179 43.78 -6.67 -6.85
CA THR A 179 45.21 -6.36 -7.00
C THR A 179 45.78 -6.97 -8.29
N GLY A 180 46.46 -6.16 -9.10
CA GLY A 180 47.34 -6.63 -10.18
C GLY A 180 46.85 -6.34 -11.60
N GLY A 181 47.51 -5.40 -12.29
CA GLY A 181 47.44 -5.23 -13.75
C GLY A 181 47.00 -3.83 -14.17
N GLY A 182 47.97 -2.95 -14.43
CA GLY A 182 47.72 -1.58 -14.89
C GLY A 182 47.55 -1.43 -16.40
N SER A 183 47.46 -0.14 -16.78
CA SER A 183 47.61 0.50 -18.09
C SER A 183 46.33 0.88 -18.86
N THR A 184 46.27 2.18 -19.21
CA THR A 184 45.35 2.90 -20.13
C THR A 184 43.96 3.25 -19.53
N GLY A 185 43.57 4.50 -19.20
CA GLY A 185 43.68 5.79 -19.92
C GLY A 185 42.70 5.76 -21.10
N THR A 186 41.65 6.56 -21.27
CA THR A 186 41.23 7.91 -20.85
C THR A 186 39.70 8.03 -21.09
N VAL A 187 38.93 8.69 -20.21
CA VAL A 187 37.53 9.05 -20.48
C VAL A 187 37.53 10.35 -21.31
N ARG A 188 37.06 10.28 -22.55
CA ARG A 188 36.93 11.44 -23.43
C ARG A 188 35.86 12.39 -22.88
N TYR A 189 36.28 13.47 -22.20
CA TYR A 189 35.42 14.62 -21.96
C TYR A 189 35.55 15.59 -23.13
N VAL A 190 34.41 15.89 -23.76
CA VAL A 190 34.28 16.94 -24.77
C VAL A 190 34.22 18.27 -24.02
N LEU A 191 35.31 19.05 -24.06
CA LEU A 191 35.28 20.45 -23.63
C LEU A 191 35.14 21.34 -24.88
N HIS A 192 33.94 21.90 -25.03
CA HIS A 192 33.71 23.13 -25.75
C HIS A 192 34.28 24.31 -24.92
N CYS A 193 35.07 25.17 -25.57
CA CYS A 193 35.19 26.64 -25.39
C CYS A 193 36.50 27.09 -26.08
N TYR A 194 36.40 27.73 -27.24
CA TYR A 194 36.36 29.19 -27.47
C TYR A 194 37.72 29.89 -27.37
N SER A 195 38.03 30.54 -28.51
CA SER A 195 38.85 31.74 -28.73
C SER A 195 40.37 31.73 -28.48
N GLU A 196 41.03 32.32 -29.49
CA GLU A 196 42.25 33.14 -29.46
C GLU A 196 43.61 32.50 -29.79
N ASN A 197 43.95 32.64 -31.08
CA ASN A 197 45.15 33.34 -31.58
C ASN A 197 46.49 33.04 -30.89
N ARG A 198 47.38 32.37 -31.64
CA ARG A 198 48.82 32.69 -31.88
C ARG A 198 49.52 31.44 -32.41
N SER A 199 49.77 31.33 -33.72
CA SER A 199 50.96 31.80 -34.45
C SER A 199 52.13 30.80 -34.46
N CYS A 200 52.43 30.35 -35.68
CA CYS A 200 53.74 30.04 -36.29
C CYS A 200 54.61 28.86 -35.86
N SER A 201 54.90 28.04 -36.89
CA SER A 201 56.24 27.58 -37.34
C SER A 201 56.95 26.52 -36.49
N SER A 202 57.54 25.44 -37.02
CA SER A 202 57.89 25.03 -38.39
C SER A 202 57.74 23.51 -38.52
#